data_AF-A0A925I4P1-F1
#
_entry.id   AF-A0A925I4P1-F1
#
_cell.length_a   1.000
_cell.length_b   1.000
_cell.length_c   1.000
_cell.angle_alpha   90.00
_cell.angle_beta   90.00
_cell.angle_gamma   90.00
#
_symmetry.space_group_name_H-M   'P 1'
#
loop_
_entity.id
_entity.type
_entity.pdbx_description
1 polymer ?
#
loop_
_entity_poly.entity_id
_entity_poly.type
_entity_poly.pdbx_seq_one_letter_code
_entity_poly.pdbx_strand_id
1 'polypeptide(L)'
;VFIVGLAVPLGILLPADTMSYPRMLAFSQHIVGKLILLAIIVLFLWHAAHRIYKSLHDVGIHPSPQSKLACYGTAMIGSLIAVYCLIKVGF
;
A
#
# COMPACT_ATOMS: atom_id res chain seq x y z
N VAL A 1 -1.25 -9.77 3.70
CA VAL A 1 -2.16 -10.77 3.09
C VAL A 1 -2.74 -11.70 4.15
N PHE A 2 -1.94 -12.51 4.86
CA PHE A 2 -2.48 -13.48 5.83
C PHE A 2 -3.37 -12.88 6.92
N ILE A 3 -2.87 -11.90 7.69
CA ILE A 3 -3.64 -11.32 8.81
C ILE A 3 -4.86 -10.53 8.30
N VAL A 4 -4.62 -9.53 7.45
CA VAL A 4 -5.65 -8.59 6.96
C VAL A 4 -6.66 -9.22 6.00
N GLY A 5 -6.23 -10.18 5.17
CA GLY A 5 -7.02 -10.73 4.07
C GLY A 5 -7.61 -12.12 4.31
N LEU A 6 -7.11 -12.88 5.29
CA LEU A 6 -7.58 -14.24 5.57
C LEU A 6 -7.98 -14.43 7.03
N ALA A 7 -7.05 -14.22 7.97
CA ALA A 7 -7.28 -14.54 9.39
C ALA A 7 -8.41 -13.70 10.02
N VAL A 8 -8.39 -12.38 9.80
CA VAL A 8 -9.39 -11.47 10.38
C VAL A 8 -10.78 -11.65 9.74
N PRO A 9 -10.94 -11.66 8.39
CA PRO A 9 -12.27 -11.84 7.78
C PRO A 9 -12.90 -13.20 8.07
N LEU A 10 -12.10 -14.26 8.23
CA LEU A 10 -12.59 -15.61 8.52
C LEU A 10 -12.73 -15.88 10.02
N GLY A 11 -12.31 -14.96 10.90
CA GLY A 11 -12.34 -15.15 12.35
C GLY A 11 -11.43 -16.27 12.85
N ILE A 12 -10.36 -16.58 12.11
CA ILE A 12 -9.46 -17.70 12.38
C ILE A 12 -8.22 -17.19 13.12
N LEU A 13 -7.76 -17.93 14.14
CA LEU A 13 -6.51 -17.73 14.92
C LEU A 13 -6.37 -16.44 15.75
N LEU A 14 -7.14 -15.38 15.46
CA LEU A 14 -7.10 -14.12 16.20
C LEU A 14 -8.46 -13.83 16.84
N PRO A 15 -8.50 -13.31 18.08
CA PRO A 15 -9.74 -12.79 18.66
C PRO A 15 -10.42 -11.80 17.70
N ALA A 16 -11.73 -11.88 17.54
CA ALA A 16 -12.48 -11.04 16.60
C ALA A 16 -12.22 -9.52 16.80
N ASP A 17 -11.95 -9.11 18.04
CA ASP A 17 -11.63 -7.73 18.40
C ASP A 17 -10.19 -7.29 18.09
N THR A 18 -9.30 -8.18 17.67
CA THR A 18 -7.87 -7.86 17.49
C THR A 18 -7.67 -6.72 16.49
N MET A 19 -8.47 -6.70 15.42
CA MET A 19 -8.43 -5.67 14.37
C MET A 19 -9.76 -4.90 14.33
N SER A 20 -10.36 -4.66 15.50
CA SER A 20 -11.54 -3.82 15.60
C SER A 20 -11.22 -2.38 15.17
N TYR A 21 -12.24 -1.68 14.66
CA TYR A 21 -12.08 -0.32 14.16
C TYR A 21 -11.35 0.62 15.13
N PRO A 22 -11.68 0.66 16.45
CA PRO A 22 -11.00 1.55 17.39
C PRO A 22 -9.51 1.26 17.54
N ARG A 23 -9.11 -0.02 17.54
CA ARG A 23 -7.69 -0.43 17.67
C ARG A 23 -6.90 -0.09 16.42
N MET A 24 -7.50 -0.30 15.24
CA MET A 24 -6.88 0.05 13.97
C MET A 24 -6.75 1.55 13.79
N LEU A 25 -7.76 2.31 14.22
CA LEU A 25 -7.71 3.77 14.24
C LEU A 25 -6.58 4.26 15.15
N ALA A 26 -6.53 3.80 16.40
CA ALA A 26 -5.46 4.14 17.34
C ALA A 26 -4.06 3.77 16.80
N PHE A 27 -3.91 2.61 16.17
CA PHE A 27 -2.67 2.22 15.51
C PHE A 27 -2.28 3.19 14.37
N SER A 28 -3.25 3.56 13.52
CA SER A 28 -3.02 4.49 12.41
C SER A 28 -2.80 5.94 12.85
N GLN A 29 -3.22 6.31 14.05
CA GLN A 29 -2.96 7.62 14.65
C GLN A 29 -1.57 7.70 15.27
N HIS A 30 -1.02 6.57 15.74
CA HIS A 30 0.33 6.51 16.29
C HIS A 30 1.42 6.75 15.24
N ILE A 31 2.43 7.56 15.57
CA ILE A 31 3.52 7.96 14.65
C ILE A 31 4.22 6.76 14.03
N VAL A 32 4.58 5.76 14.85
CA VAL A 32 5.24 4.54 14.36
C VAL A 32 4.31 3.73 13.45
N GLY A 33 3.01 3.67 13.76
CA GLY A 33 2.03 2.97 12.93
C GLY A 33 1.88 3.63 11.56
N LYS A 34 1.85 4.96 11.50
CA LYS A 34 1.88 5.72 10.24
C LYS A 34 3.12 5.43 9.41
N LEU A 35 4.30 5.41 10.02
CA LEU A 35 5.54 5.13 9.30
C LEU A 35 5.56 3.71 8.73
N ILE A 36 5.07 2.73 9.50
CA ILE A 36 4.94 1.34 9.03
C ILE A 36 3.96 1.25 7.86
N LEU A 37 2.77 1.85 7.99
CA LEU A 37 1.76 1.86 6.93
C LEU A 37 2.28 2.54 5.66
N LEU A 38 2.94 3.69 5.81
CA LEU A 38 3.53 4.41 4.70
C LEU A 38 4.61 3.58 4.01
N ALA A 39 5.54 3.01 4.78
CA ALA A 39 6.62 2.19 4.24
C ALA A 39 6.07 0.99 3.45
N ILE A 40 5.09 0.27 4.02
CA ILE A 40 4.45 -0.87 3.35
C ILE A 40 3.81 -0.42 2.04
N ILE A 41 2.93 0.59 2.07
CA ILE A 41 2.18 1.03 0.89
C ILE A 41 3.13 1.51 -0.21
N VAL A 42 4.08 2.39 0.13
CA VAL A 42 5.02 2.97 -0.83
C VAL A 42 5.92 1.88 -1.41
N LEU A 43 6.58 1.06 -0.57
CA LEU A 43 7.50 0.03 -1.07
C LEU A 43 6.80 -0.96 -2.02
N PHE A 44 5.57 -1.39 -1.71
CA PHE A 44 4.83 -2.28 -2.61
C PHE A 44 4.39 -1.60 -3.90
N LEU A 45 3.97 -0.33 -3.86
CA LEU A 45 3.63 0.43 -5.08
C LEU A 45 4.83 0.57 -6.02
N TRP A 46 5.98 0.97 -5.48
CA TRP A 46 7.20 1.15 -6.30
C TRP A 46 7.74 -0.18 -6.80
N HIS A 47 7.69 -1.24 -5.98
CA HIS A 47 8.06 -2.59 -6.43
C HIS A 47 7.15 -3.08 -7.56
N ALA A 48 5.84 -2.93 -7.42
CA ALA A 48 4.87 -3.30 -8.44
C ALA A 48 5.07 -2.51 -9.74
N ALA A 49 5.22 -1.19 -9.65
CA ALA A 49 5.46 -0.33 -10.81
C ALA A 49 6.76 -0.71 -11.56
N HIS A 50 7.83 -1.01 -10.83
CA HIS A 50 9.09 -1.45 -11.43
C HIS A 50 8.93 -2.78 -12.16
N ARG A 51 8.26 -3.77 -11.53
CA ARG A 51 8.01 -5.09 -12.13
C ARG A 51 7.13 -4.99 -13.37
N ILE A 52 6.01 -4.26 -13.27
CA ILE A 52 5.10 -4.04 -14.41
C ILE A 52 5.83 -3.35 -15.56
N TYR A 53 6.62 -2.29 -15.28
CA TYR A 53 7.36 -1.59 -16.32
C TYR A 53 8.33 -2.51 -17.08
N LYS A 54 9.01 -3.41 -16.37
CA LYS A 54 9.91 -4.39 -17.00
C LYS A 54 9.12 -5.44 -17.77
N SER A 55 8.02 -5.96 -17.22
CA SER A 55 7.15 -6.92 -17.90
C SER A 55 6.45 -6.36 -19.14
N LEU A 56 6.25 -5.04 -19.26
CA LEU A 56 5.71 -4.43 -20.49
C LEU A 56 6.59 -4.74 -21.72
N HIS A 57 7.90 -4.77 -21.54
CA HIS A 57 8.82 -5.14 -22.61
C HIS A 57 8.63 -6.60 -23.05
N ASP A 58 8.40 -7.50 -22.09
CA ASP A 58 8.19 -8.94 -22.36
C ASP A 58 6.88 -9.20 -23.12
N VAL A 59 5.88 -8.32 -22.97
CA VAL A 59 4.59 -8.38 -23.70
C VAL A 59 4.65 -7.62 -25.04
N GLY A 60 5.83 -7.12 -25.44
CA GLY A 60 6.05 -6.45 -26.72
C GLY A 60 5.72 -4.94 -26.74
N ILE A 61 5.43 -4.34 -25.59
CA ILE A 61 5.27 -2.88 -25.47
C ILE A 61 6.66 -2.26 -25.37
N HIS A 62 7.04 -1.52 -26.42
CA HIS A 62 8.33 -0.85 -26.46
C HIS A 62 8.49 0.14 -25.29
N PRO A 63 9.66 0.19 -24.64
CA PRO A 63 9.89 1.09 -23.51
C PRO A 63 9.84 2.54 -23.97
N SER A 64 8.69 3.17 -23.80
CA SER A 64 8.50 4.58 -24.12
C SER A 64 8.57 5.45 -22.86
N PRO A 65 8.87 6.76 -22.99
CA PRO A 65 8.73 7.71 -21.89
C PRO A 65 7.31 7.70 -21.29
N GLN A 66 6.29 7.45 -22.10
CA GLN A 66 4.90 7.35 -21.66
C GLN A 66 4.66 6.12 -20.78
N SER A 67 5.20 4.95 -21.14
CA SER A 67 5.11 3.73 -20.32
C SER A 67 5.80 3.90 -18.96
N LYS A 68 6.95 4.58 -18.95
CA LYS A 68 7.66 4.92 -17.70
C LYS A 68 6.83 5.88 -16.86
N LEU A 69 6.28 6.93 -17.47
CA LEU A 69 5.43 7.90 -16.77
C LEU A 69 4.15 7.26 -16.23
N ALA A 70 3.52 6.34 -16.97
CA ALA A 70 2.33 5.63 -16.52
C ALA A 70 2.63 4.75 -15.30
N CYS A 71 3.69 3.92 -15.34
CA CYS A 71 4.02 3.04 -14.22
C CYS A 71 4.54 3.80 -12.99
N TYR A 72 5.54 4.67 -13.16
CA TYR A 72 6.12 5.37 -12.01
C TYR A 72 5.28 6.56 -11.55
N GLY A 73 4.54 7.20 -12.47
CA GLY A 73 3.62 8.28 -12.12
C GLY A 73 2.45 7.78 -11.29
N THR A 74 1.89 6.61 -11.60
CA THR A 74 0.86 6.00 -10.75
C THR A 74 1.39 5.63 -9.37
N ALA A 75 2.61 5.08 -9.28
CA ALA A 75 3.27 4.82 -7.98
C ALA A 75 3.50 6.11 -7.17
N MET A 76 3.91 7.20 -7.82
CA MET A 76 4.09 8.51 -7.18
C MET A 76 2.76 9.06 -6.67
N ILE A 77 1.72 9.10 -7.51
CA ILE A 77 0.39 9.57 -7.11
C ILE A 77 -0.15 8.74 -5.95
N GLY A 78 -0.05 7.41 -6.02
CA GLY A 78 -0.46 6.53 -4.93
C GLY A 78 0.30 6.78 -3.62
N SER A 79 1.61 7.08 -3.72
CA SER A 79 2.43 7.44 -2.56
C SER A 79 1.97 8.76 -1.92
N LEU A 80 1.68 9.79 -2.74
CA LEU A 80 1.18 11.08 -2.25
C LEU A 80 -0.20 10.95 -1.59
N ILE A 81 -1.09 10.16 -2.18
CA ILE A 81 -2.40 9.86 -1.58
C ILE A 81 -2.23 9.17 -0.23
N ALA A 82 -1.31 8.19 -0.12
CA ALA A 82 -1.04 7.51 1.13
C ALA A 82 -0.55 8.47 2.23
N VAL A 83 0.40 9.36 1.90
CA VAL A 83 0.87 10.41 2.81
C VAL A 83 -0.28 11.32 3.25
N TYR A 84 -1.06 11.82 2.30
CA TYR A 84 -2.20 12.71 2.58
C TYR A 84 -3.22 12.04 3.52
N CYS A 85 -3.59 10.80 3.25
CA CYS A 85 -4.54 10.05 4.09
C CYS A 85 -4.01 9.83 5.52
N LEU A 86 -2.73 9.47 5.67
CA LEU A 86 -2.12 9.25 6.99
C LEU A 86 -1.99 10.54 7.82
N ILE A 87 -1.80 11.68 7.16
CA ILE A 87 -1.84 12.99 7.83
C ILE A 87 -3.28 13.31 8.24
N LYS A 88 -4.25 13.11 7.34
CA LYS A 88 -5.67 13.42 7.57
C LYS A 88 -6.30 12.60 8.72
N VAL A 89 -5.82 11.38 8.94
CA VAL A 89 -6.26 10.52 10.06
C VAL A 89 -6.06 11.17 11.44
N GLY A 90 -5.16 12.15 11.57
CA GLY A 90 -4.92 12.82 12.86
C GLY A 90 -4.12 11.96 13.85
N PHE A 91 -4.10 12.36 15.12
CA PHE A 91 -3.44 11.67 16.23
C PHE A 91 -4.46 11.25 17.28
#